data_AF-A0A4Y2EP71-F1
#
_entry.id   AF-A0A4Y2EP71-F1
#
_cell.length_a   1.000
_cell.length_b   1.000
_cell.length_c   1.000
_cell.angle_alpha   90.00
_cell.angle_beta   90.00
_cell.angle_gamma   90.00
#
_symmetry.space_group_name_H-M   'P 1'
#
loop_
_entity.id
_entity.type
_entity.pdbx_description
1 polymer ?
#
loop_
_entity_poly.entity_id
_entity_poly.type
_entity_poly.pdbx_seq_one_letter_code
_entity_poly.pdbx_strand_id
1 'polypeptide(L)'
;IEALTLIFHSCSDSSSHRFSSTSRQHSPWWDAHCNYLKALKRRLLRRAKTYPDPSNWSAYKKMAARLRKYIKTRKRKFWERTCEETARSHNAFRIIKAMLSKDGTPCSSHLVLVSGVTLTSPVAQANAIATSILKKAPKQIIPMDF
;
A
#
# COMPACT_ATOMS: atom_id res chain seq x y z
N ILE A 1 -2.97 -1.04 21.55
CA ILE A 1 -2.05 -1.23 20.40
C ILE A 1 -2.59 -2.32 19.46
N GLU A 2 -3.11 -3.43 20.00
CA GLU A 2 -3.69 -4.54 19.21
C GLU A 2 -4.81 -4.14 18.23
N ALA A 3 -5.72 -3.24 18.61
CA ALA A 3 -6.79 -2.75 17.74
C ALA A 3 -6.28 -1.97 16.50
N LEU A 4 -5.13 -1.27 16.62
CA LEU A 4 -4.51 -0.53 15.52
C LEU A 4 -3.87 -1.48 14.51
N THR A 5 -3.18 -2.49 15.01
CA THR A 5 -2.64 -3.57 14.18
C THR A 5 -3.76 -4.32 13.46
N LEU A 6 -4.93 -4.50 14.07
CA LEU A 6 -6.09 -5.15 13.43
C LEU A 6 -6.63 -4.35 12.24
N ILE A 7 -6.73 -3.01 12.30
CA ILE A 7 -7.15 -2.20 11.14
C ILE A 7 -6.11 -2.31 10.02
N PHE A 8 -4.82 -2.14 10.34
CA PHE A 8 -3.77 -2.19 9.31
C PHE A 8 -3.54 -3.59 8.75
N HIS A 9 -3.69 -4.65 9.55
CA HIS A 9 -3.65 -6.04 9.09
C HIS A 9 -4.90 -6.39 8.26
N SER A 10 -6.10 -6.02 8.70
CA SER A 10 -7.33 -6.18 7.94
C SER A 10 -7.30 -5.43 6.60
N CYS A 11 -6.76 -4.20 6.57
CA CYS A 11 -6.52 -3.46 5.34
C CYS A 11 -5.39 -4.07 4.49
N SER A 12 -4.41 -4.72 5.13
CA SER A 12 -3.35 -5.46 4.45
C SER A 12 -3.87 -6.72 3.77
N ASP A 13 -4.89 -7.38 4.32
CA ASP A 13 -5.46 -8.58 3.71
C ASP A 13 -6.59 -8.22 2.73
N SER A 14 -7.35 -7.14 2.98
CA SER A 14 -8.50 -6.72 2.16
C SER A 14 -8.17 -5.80 0.98
N SER A 15 -6.96 -5.20 0.89
CA SER A 15 -6.62 -4.38 -0.29
C SER A 15 -6.39 -5.26 -1.53
N SER A 16 -7.50 -5.69 -2.14
CA SER A 16 -7.53 -6.24 -3.48
C SER A 16 -6.82 -5.29 -4.44
N HIS A 17 -6.15 -5.86 -5.44
CA HIS A 17 -5.33 -5.14 -6.42
C HIS A 17 -6.15 -4.26 -7.39
N ARG A 18 -7.39 -3.93 -7.04
CA ARG A 18 -8.29 -3.13 -7.85
C ARG A 18 -7.96 -1.66 -7.64
N PHE A 19 -7.20 -1.15 -8.62
CA PHE A 19 -7.03 0.27 -8.87
C PHE A 19 -8.42 0.89 -9.00
N SER A 20 -8.81 1.77 -8.07
CA SER A 20 -9.90 2.70 -8.32
C SER A 20 -9.43 3.68 -9.39
N SER A 21 -10.19 3.82 -10.47
CA SER A 21 -9.87 4.65 -11.64
C SER A 21 -9.86 6.15 -11.33
N THR A 22 -10.28 6.57 -10.14
CA THR A 22 -10.46 7.98 -9.80
C THR A 22 -9.25 8.65 -9.13
N SER A 23 -8.21 7.90 -8.76
CA SER A 23 -6.91 8.50 -8.48
C SER A 23 -5.78 7.63 -9.03
N ARG A 24 -5.00 8.18 -9.95
CA ARG A 24 -3.73 7.59 -10.43
C ARG A 24 -2.64 7.57 -9.33
N GLN A 25 -3.03 7.63 -8.06
CA GLN A 25 -2.12 7.46 -6.95
C GLN A 25 -2.10 5.98 -6.59
N HIS A 26 -1.02 5.31 -6.98
CA HIS A 26 -0.73 4.00 -6.45
C HIS A 26 -0.72 4.05 -4.92
N SER A 27 -1.08 2.94 -4.26
CA SER A 27 -1.01 2.85 -2.81
C SER A 27 0.35 3.35 -2.30
N PRO A 28 0.43 4.01 -1.14
CA PRO A 28 1.65 4.67 -0.68
C PRO A 28 2.85 3.73 -0.48
N TRP A 29 2.62 2.41 -0.39
CA TRP A 29 3.66 1.37 -0.36
C TRP A 29 4.18 0.94 -1.75
N TRP A 30 3.58 1.41 -2.83
CA TRP A 30 3.94 1.07 -4.21
C TRP A 30 5.04 2.00 -4.72
N ASP A 31 6.18 1.43 -5.10
CA ASP A 31 7.36 2.18 -5.54
C ASP A 31 7.71 1.97 -7.02
N ALA A 32 8.78 2.63 -7.46
CA ALA A 32 9.31 2.50 -8.82
C ALA A 32 9.73 1.05 -9.16
N HIS A 33 10.20 0.28 -8.18
CA HIS A 33 10.60 -1.11 -8.41
C HIS A 33 9.39 -2.01 -8.68
N CYS A 34 8.25 -1.76 -8.02
CA CYS A 34 6.97 -2.38 -8.36
C CYS A 34 6.57 -2.12 -9.82
N ASN A 35 6.74 -0.87 -10.30
CA ASN A 35 6.49 -0.52 -11.70
C ASN A 35 7.40 -1.27 -12.68
N TYR A 36 8.70 -1.31 -12.38
CA TYR A 36 9.70 -2.03 -13.16
C TYR A 36 9.37 -3.53 -13.29
N LEU A 37 9.14 -4.21 -12.16
CA LEU A 37 8.80 -5.64 -12.13
C LEU A 37 7.45 -5.92 -12.84
N LYS A 38 6.47 -5.02 -12.70
CA LYS A 38 5.18 -5.11 -13.40
C LYS A 38 5.36 -5.00 -14.93
N ALA A 39 6.20 -4.08 -15.40
CA ALA A 39 6.52 -3.93 -16.82
C ALA A 39 7.24 -5.16 -17.38
N LEU A 40 8.22 -5.70 -16.64
CA LEU A 40 8.94 -6.90 -17.03
C LEU A 40 8.03 -8.14 -17.09
N LYS A 41 7.15 -8.30 -16.09
CA LYS A 41 6.12 -9.35 -16.10
C LYS A 41 5.23 -9.26 -17.34
N ARG A 42 4.78 -8.06 -17.71
CA ARG A 42 3.95 -7.84 -18.93
C ARG A 42 4.71 -8.19 -20.20
N ARG A 43 6.00 -7.83 -20.30
CA ARG A 43 6.86 -8.18 -21.44
C ARG A 43 6.99 -9.69 -21.59
N LEU A 44 7.26 -10.40 -20.50
CA LEU A 44 7.38 -11.87 -20.51
C LEU A 44 6.05 -12.56 -20.85
N LEU A 45 4.92 -12.04 -20.36
CA LEU A 45 3.61 -12.55 -20.73
C LEU A 45 3.34 -12.42 -22.22
N ARG A 46 3.68 -11.27 -22.83
CA ARG A 46 3.55 -11.09 -24.28
C ARG A 46 4.41 -12.12 -25.03
N ARG A 47 5.68 -12.28 -24.63
CA ARG A 47 6.58 -13.27 -25.24
C ARG A 47 6.05 -14.70 -25.14
N ALA A 48 5.56 -15.11 -23.97
CA ALA A 48 5.00 -16.45 -23.76
C ALA A 48 3.72 -16.72 -24.56
N LYS A 49 2.94 -15.68 -24.85
CA LYS A 49 1.76 -15.77 -25.72
C LYS A 49 2.14 -15.85 -27.21
N THR A 50 3.14 -15.07 -27.63
CA THR A 50 3.61 -15.05 -29.03
C THR A 50 4.36 -16.33 -29.38
N TYR A 51 5.17 -16.84 -28.46
CA TYR A 51 6.01 -18.02 -28.65
C TYR A 51 5.71 -19.03 -27.52
N PRO A 52 4.79 -19.99 -27.74
CA PRO A 52 4.32 -20.97 -26.73
C PRO A 52 5.37 -22.03 -26.33
N ASP A 53 6.55 -21.57 -25.95
CA ASP A 53 7.64 -22.39 -25.43
C ASP A 53 7.50 -22.54 -23.90
N PRO A 54 7.64 -23.76 -23.33
CA PRO A 54 7.66 -23.98 -21.89
C PRO A 54 8.62 -23.07 -21.11
N SER A 55 9.77 -22.73 -21.69
CA SER A 55 10.77 -21.83 -21.11
C SER A 55 10.24 -20.39 -20.96
N ASN A 56 9.49 -19.88 -21.95
CA ASN A 56 8.86 -18.56 -21.90
C ASN A 56 7.79 -18.50 -20.81
N TRP A 57 6.98 -19.56 -20.68
CA TRP A 57 5.99 -19.68 -19.60
C TRP A 57 6.66 -19.78 -18.22
N SER A 58 7.76 -20.53 -18.11
CA SER A 58 8.56 -20.61 -16.88
C SER A 58 9.11 -19.25 -16.46
N ALA A 59 9.69 -18.49 -17.41
CA ALA A 59 10.19 -17.14 -17.17
C ALA A 59 9.08 -16.19 -16.69
N TYR A 60 7.91 -16.21 -17.33
CA TYR A 60 6.74 -15.44 -16.88
C TYR A 60 6.31 -15.81 -15.46
N LYS A 61 6.16 -17.11 -15.15
CA LYS A 61 5.76 -17.60 -13.82
C LYS A 61 6.76 -17.18 -12.73
N LYS A 62 8.07 -17.33 -13.00
CA LYS A 62 9.16 -16.87 -12.11
C LYS A 62 9.04 -15.37 -11.83
N MET A 63 8.83 -14.55 -12.85
CA MET A 63 8.70 -13.10 -12.67
C MET A 63 7.41 -12.71 -11.94
N ALA A 64 6.30 -13.40 -12.22
CA ALA A 64 5.04 -13.20 -11.50
C ALA A 64 5.19 -13.52 -10.01
N ALA A 65 5.88 -14.61 -9.67
CA ALA A 65 6.21 -14.96 -8.28
C ALA A 65 7.11 -13.91 -7.61
N ARG A 66 8.15 -13.44 -8.31
CA ARG A 66 9.04 -12.37 -7.83
C ARG A 66 8.28 -11.10 -7.51
N LEU A 67 7.39 -10.64 -8.40
CA LEU A 67 6.56 -9.46 -8.17
C LEU A 67 5.63 -9.64 -6.95
N ARG A 68 4.97 -10.80 -6.82
CA ARG A 68 4.11 -11.10 -5.66
C ARG A 68 4.90 -11.07 -4.35
N LYS A 69 6.07 -11.71 -4.31
CA LYS A 69 6.95 -11.71 -3.14
C LYS A 69 7.37 -10.28 -2.77
N TYR A 70 7.79 -9.49 -3.76
CA TYR A 70 8.20 -8.11 -3.52
C TYR A 70 7.06 -7.25 -2.97
N ILE A 71 5.88 -7.30 -3.60
CA ILE A 71 4.69 -6.57 -3.13
C ILE A 71 4.36 -6.98 -1.69
N LYS A 72 4.32 -8.28 -1.38
CA LYS A 72 4.04 -8.78 -0.02
C LYS A 72 5.02 -8.20 1.00
N THR A 73 6.32 -8.26 0.71
CA THR A 73 7.35 -7.73 1.61
C THR A 73 7.26 -6.21 1.77
N ARG A 74 7.08 -5.45 0.68
CA ARG A 74 7.02 -3.99 0.72
C ARG A 74 5.79 -3.49 1.45
N LYS A 75 4.63 -4.07 1.14
CA LYS A 75 3.37 -3.77 1.81
C LYS A 75 3.48 -4.01 3.32
N ARG A 76 4.02 -5.16 3.73
CA ARG A 76 4.23 -5.47 5.15
C ARG A 76 5.15 -4.46 5.82
N LYS A 77 6.34 -4.21 5.26
CA LYS A 77 7.31 -3.23 5.79
C LYS A 77 6.74 -1.82 5.90
N PHE A 78 5.93 -1.42 4.93
CA PHE A 78 5.26 -0.11 4.97
C PHE A 78 4.28 -0.01 6.14
N TRP A 79 3.45 -1.02 6.33
CA TRP A 79 2.48 -1.02 7.43
C TRP A 79 3.14 -1.19 8.80
N GLU A 80 4.19 -2.02 8.92
CA GLU A 80 5.02 -2.11 10.13
C GLU A 80 5.54 -0.73 10.54
N ARG A 81 6.18 0.00 9.61
CA ARG A 81 6.66 1.37 9.85
C ARG A 81 5.53 2.34 10.19
N THR A 82 4.39 2.22 9.51
CA THR A 82 3.22 3.07 9.78
C THR A 82 2.71 2.84 11.20
N CYS A 83 2.63 1.59 11.66
CA CYS A 83 2.26 1.24 13.02
C CYS A 83 3.25 1.80 14.06
N GLU A 84 4.56 1.63 13.82
CA GLU A 84 5.61 2.17 14.70
C GLU A 84 5.50 3.70 14.83
N GLU A 85 5.34 4.40 13.71
CA GLU A 85 5.26 5.86 13.70
C GLU A 85 3.94 6.36 14.30
N THR A 86 2.85 5.63 14.08
CA THR A 86 1.56 5.88 14.73
C THR A 86 1.67 5.76 16.24
N ALA A 87 2.36 4.72 16.73
CA ALA A 87 2.55 4.51 18.17
C ALA A 87 3.39 5.62 18.82
N ARG A 88 4.32 6.22 18.05
CA ARG A 88 5.13 7.36 18.50
C ARG A 88 4.39 8.71 18.44
N SER A 89 3.35 8.83 17.63
CA SER A 89 2.65 10.09 17.40
C SER A 89 1.32 10.16 18.15
N HIS A 90 1.27 10.99 19.20
CA HIS A 90 0.04 11.23 19.98
C HIS A 90 -1.13 11.73 19.10
N ASN A 91 -0.83 12.55 18.08
CA ASN A 91 -1.84 13.05 17.15
C ASN A 91 -2.37 11.95 16.22
N ALA A 92 -1.50 11.07 15.71
CA ALA A 92 -1.92 9.93 14.89
C ALA A 92 -2.81 8.98 15.70
N PHE A 93 -2.41 8.70 16.95
CA PHE A 93 -3.21 7.89 17.87
C PHE A 93 -4.61 8.50 18.10
N ARG A 94 -4.70 9.81 18.33
CA ARG A 94 -6.00 10.50 18.49
C ARG A 94 -6.90 10.39 17.27
N ILE A 95 -6.34 10.57 16.07
CA ILE A 95 -7.09 10.45 14.81
C ILE A 95 -7.65 9.03 14.67
N ILE A 96 -6.82 8.00 14.88
CA ILE A 96 -7.29 6.62 14.69
C ILE A 96 -8.26 6.21 15.80
N LYS A 97 -8.04 6.65 17.05
CA LYS A 97 -8.99 6.43 18.14
C LYS A 97 -10.36 7.07 17.85
N ALA A 98 -10.39 8.25 17.22
CA ALA A 98 -11.64 8.89 16.80
C ALA A 98 -12.35 8.16 15.65
N MET A 99 -11.62 7.34 14.89
CA MET A 99 -12.17 6.50 13.84
C MET A 99 -12.62 5.12 14.34
N LEU A 100 -12.41 4.81 15.61
CA LEU A 100 -12.88 3.58 16.23
C LEU A 100 -14.14 3.87 17.04
N SER A 101 -15.15 3.01 16.91
CA SER A 101 -16.30 2.98 17.81
C SER A 101 -15.84 2.65 19.24
N LYS A 102 -16.70 2.88 20.24
CA LYS A 102 -16.41 2.52 21.65
C LYS A 102 -16.03 1.04 21.81
N ASP A 103 -16.58 0.19 20.96
CA ASP A 103 -16.35 -1.27 20.95
C ASP A 103 -15.14 -1.69 20.10
N GLY A 104 -14.32 -0.73 19.63
CA GLY A 104 -13.11 -1.00 18.85
C GLY A 104 -13.34 -1.41 17.39
N THR A 105 -14.58 -1.34 16.90
CA THR A 105 -14.89 -1.55 15.48
C THR A 105 -14.54 -0.30 14.66
N PRO A 106 -14.07 -0.45 13.41
CA PRO A 106 -13.89 0.68 12.50
C PRO A 106 -15.22 1.41 12.32
N CYS A 107 -15.27 2.67 12.74
CA CYS A 107 -16.45 3.50 12.52
C CYS A 107 -16.59 3.75 11.02
N SER A 108 -17.81 3.64 10.49
CA SER A 108 -18.14 4.01 9.11
C SER A 108 -18.18 5.53 8.93
N SER A 109 -17.29 6.27 9.59
CA SER A 109 -17.23 7.72 9.50
C SER A 109 -16.49 8.13 8.23
N HIS A 110 -17.02 9.14 7.55
CA HIS A 110 -16.39 9.74 6.39
C HIS A 110 -15.21 10.60 6.86
N LEU A 111 -14.04 10.38 6.27
CA LEU A 111 -12.84 11.15 6.56
C LEU A 111 -12.73 12.28 5.54
N VAL A 112 -12.87 13.52 5.98
CA VAL A 112 -12.77 14.70 5.10
C VAL A 112 -11.34 15.23 5.16
N LEU A 113 -10.67 15.27 4.01
CA LEU A 113 -9.35 15.87 3.88
C LEU A 113 -9.46 17.40 3.91
N VAL A 114 -8.37 18.08 4.30
CA VAL A 114 -8.26 19.56 4.25
C VAL A 114 -8.55 20.11 2.85
N SER A 115 -8.34 19.31 1.80
CA SER A 115 -8.70 19.65 0.41
C SER A 115 -10.20 19.58 0.11
N GLY A 116 -11.06 19.35 1.10
CA GLY A 116 -12.51 19.18 0.94
C GLY A 116 -12.94 17.82 0.39
N VAL A 117 -12.01 16.88 0.18
CA VAL A 117 -12.31 15.55 -0.38
C VAL A 117 -12.78 14.61 0.72
N THR A 118 -13.97 14.06 0.56
CA THR A 118 -14.54 13.06 1.46
C THR A 118 -14.12 11.65 1.07
N LEU A 119 -13.41 10.96 1.96
CA LEU A 119 -12.98 9.57 1.80
C LEU A 119 -13.98 8.64 2.48
N THR A 120 -14.65 7.81 1.69
CA THR A 120 -15.65 6.84 2.17
C THR A 120 -15.13 5.41 2.23
N SER A 121 -14.05 5.09 1.51
CA SER A 121 -13.44 3.76 1.51
C SER A 121 -12.44 3.60 2.67
N PRO A 122 -12.55 2.55 3.51
CA PRO A 122 -11.58 2.28 4.58
C PRO A 122 -10.12 2.21 4.10
N VAL A 123 -9.90 1.67 2.89
CA VAL A 123 -8.56 1.61 2.29
C VAL A 123 -8.03 3.00 1.92
N ALA A 124 -8.88 3.87 1.38
CA ALA A 124 -8.49 5.23 1.03
C ALA A 124 -8.19 6.05 2.29
N GLN A 125 -8.99 5.89 3.34
CA GLN A 125 -8.79 6.49 4.65
C GLN A 125 -7.46 6.05 5.27
N ALA A 126 -7.20 4.75 5.34
CA ALA A 126 -5.94 4.20 5.87
C ALA A 126 -4.72 4.72 5.08
N ASN A 127 -4.81 4.78 3.75
CA ASN A 127 -3.73 5.32 2.92
C ASN A 127 -3.48 6.81 3.16
N ALA A 128 -4.54 7.61 3.35
CA ALA A 128 -4.41 9.03 3.63
C ALA A 128 -3.74 9.29 4.99
N ILE A 129 -4.16 8.55 6.03
CA ILE A 129 -3.55 8.61 7.37
C ILE A 129 -2.08 8.21 7.29
N ALA A 130 -1.77 7.05 6.70
CA ALA A 130 -0.41 6.57 6.56
C ALA A 130 0.48 7.58 5.82
N THR A 131 -0.04 8.19 4.76
CA THR A 131 0.69 9.23 4.01
C THR A 131 0.94 10.47 4.86
N SER A 132 -0.02 10.90 5.68
CA SER A 132 0.15 12.07 6.58
C SER A 132 1.16 11.81 7.70
N ILE A 133 1.18 10.59 8.24
CA ILE A 133 2.10 10.16 9.29
C ILE A 133 3.52 10.07 8.74
N LEU A 134 3.69 9.39 7.59
CA LEU A 134 5.00 9.17 7.00
C LEU A 134 5.58 10.42 6.31
N LYS A 135 4.75 11.36 5.81
CA LYS A 135 5.23 12.65 5.28
C LYS A 135 5.87 13.55 6.35
N LYS A 136 5.67 13.27 7.64
CA LYS A 136 6.39 13.95 8.73
C LYS A 136 7.82 13.43 8.93
N ALA A 137 8.23 12.35 8.25
CA ALA A 137 9.63 11.96 8.21
C ALA A 137 10.38 12.85 7.20
N PRO A 138 11.55 13.43 7.56
CA PRO A 138 12.30 14.31 6.67
C PRO A 138 12.63 13.59 5.36
N LYS A 139 12.45 14.32 4.25
CA LYS A 139 12.70 13.86 2.87
C LYS A 139 14.05 13.13 2.81
N GLN A 140 14.03 11.82 2.58
CA GLN A 140 15.24 11.09 2.20
C GLN A 140 15.67 11.62 0.83
N ILE A 141 16.75 12.40 0.83
CA ILE A 141 17.52 12.73 -0.36
C ILE A 141 18.05 11.39 -0.89
N ILE A 142 17.72 11.07 -2.13
CA ILE A 142 18.30 9.92 -2.83
C ILE A 142 19.72 10.35 -3.24
N PRO A 143 20.80 9.70 -2.76
CA PRO A 143 22.09 9.84 -3.40
C PRO A 143 21.98 9.15 -4.76
N MET A 144 22.09 9.94 -5.83
CA MET A 144 22.40 9.42 -7.15
C MET A 144 23.92 9.35 -7.20
N ASP A 145 24.48 8.19 -6.88
CA ASP A 145 25.86 7.89 -7.27
C ASP A 145 25.83 7.53 -8.76
N PHE A 146 26.53 8.35 -9.56
CA PHE A 146 26.75 8.17 -10.99
C PHE A 146 27.71 7.00 -11.26
#